data_AF-A0A1F5VP88-F1
#
_entry.id   AF-A0A1F5VP88-F1
#
_cell.length_a   1.000
_cell.length_b   1.000
_cell.length_c   1.000
_cell.angle_alpha   90.00
_cell.angle_beta   90.00
_cell.angle_gamma   90.00
#
_symmetry.space_group_name_H-M   'P 1'
#
loop_
_entity.id
_entity.type
_entity.pdbx_description
1 polymer ?
#
loop_
_entity_poly.entity_id
_entity_poly.type
_entity_poly.pdbx_seq_one_letter_code
_entity_poly.pdbx_strand_id
1 'polypeptide(L)'
;MFAIVRNDGERRAVYFAMAVSYADEGNYIKAIDEMKKQYTLAKKINDYAGMAGDLIQMGNIYIEAGEPDEAMKKFAEAQKVMQGSNLSKEIKDNANRMFLYNSATVALDKKDFATAKAKLKQFHDQAVSLNNTFQIRQAHELAGRIALDEKNYAVAINEFGLSNQQNPYNLYRIALAYKGKGDTNMAKEFCKRAVNFNAFNNINQAFIRLKAAKMLFSL
;
A
#
# COMPACT_ATOMS: atom_id res chain seq x y z
N MET A 1 -18.97 20.50 -4.24
CA MET A 1 -18.97 19.10 -3.75
C MET A 1 -19.49 18.94 -2.31
N PHE A 2 -19.32 19.91 -1.40
CA PHE A 2 -19.74 19.77 0.02
C PHE A 2 -21.20 20.14 0.36
N ALA A 3 -21.97 20.72 -0.56
CA ALA A 3 -23.29 21.28 -0.28
C ALA A 3 -24.42 20.24 -0.08
N ILE A 4 -24.15 18.92 -0.21
CA ILE A 4 -25.18 17.85 -0.16
C ILE A 4 -24.78 16.74 0.84
N VAL A 5 -23.70 16.89 1.61
CA VAL A 5 -23.18 15.78 2.44
C VAL A 5 -24.01 15.59 3.70
N ARG A 6 -24.67 14.42 3.81
CA ARG A 6 -25.72 14.13 4.80
C ARG A 6 -25.18 13.64 6.13
N ASN A 7 -24.02 12.98 6.15
CA ASN A 7 -23.41 12.43 7.37
C ASN A 7 -21.87 12.35 7.30
N ASP A 8 -21.25 12.03 8.44
CA ASP A 8 -19.79 11.93 8.54
C ASP A 8 -19.19 10.79 7.70
N GLY A 9 -19.95 9.72 7.42
CA GLY A 9 -19.53 8.64 6.53
C GLY A 9 -19.38 9.11 5.07
N GLU A 10 -20.37 9.85 4.57
CA GLU A 10 -20.28 10.48 3.24
C GLU A 10 -19.15 11.52 3.18
N ARG A 11 -18.95 12.31 4.24
CA ARG A 11 -17.80 13.25 4.32
C ARG A 11 -16.47 12.50 4.22
N ARG A 12 -16.33 11.38 4.94
CA ARG A 12 -15.14 10.53 4.86
C ARG A 12 -14.93 10.03 3.44
N ALA A 13 -15.97 9.54 2.76
CA ALA A 13 -15.84 9.06 1.38
C ALA A 13 -15.38 10.16 0.41
N VAL A 14 -15.89 11.39 0.56
CA VAL A 14 -15.47 12.55 -0.25
C VAL A 14 -14.00 12.89 -0.01
N TYR A 15 -13.57 12.98 1.24
CA TYR A 15 -12.17 13.26 1.56
C TYR A 15 -11.23 12.17 1.01
N PHE A 16 -11.63 10.90 1.08
CA PHE A 16 -10.83 9.83 0.48
C PHE A 16 -10.72 9.96 -1.03
N ALA A 17 -11.84 10.24 -1.72
CA ALA A 17 -11.83 10.45 -3.17
C ALA A 17 -10.95 11.64 -3.58
N MET A 18 -10.98 12.73 -2.80
CA MET A 18 -10.08 13.87 -3.03
C MET A 18 -8.61 13.50 -2.79
N ALA A 19 -8.31 12.71 -1.74
CA ALA A 19 -6.96 12.22 -1.49
C ALA A 19 -6.43 11.36 -2.66
N VAL A 20 -7.28 10.47 -3.19
CA VAL A 20 -6.95 9.66 -4.37
C VAL A 20 -6.71 10.52 -5.61
N SER A 21 -7.55 11.53 -5.86
CA SER A 21 -7.37 12.46 -6.98
C SER A 21 -6.04 13.23 -6.87
N TYR A 22 -5.75 13.80 -5.70
CA TYR A 22 -4.49 14.51 -5.49
C TYR A 22 -3.27 13.59 -5.58
N ALA A 23 -3.38 12.33 -5.11
CA ALA A 23 -2.32 11.35 -5.26
C ALA A 23 -2.05 10.98 -6.73
N ASP A 24 -3.10 10.88 -7.57
CA ASP A 24 -3.00 10.62 -9.00
C ASP A 24 -2.31 11.79 -9.74
N GLU A 25 -2.52 13.02 -9.27
CA GLU A 25 -1.81 14.22 -9.74
C GLU A 25 -0.37 14.34 -9.19
N GLY A 26 0.06 13.43 -8.30
CA GLY A 26 1.35 13.50 -7.61
C GLY A 26 1.41 14.58 -6.51
N ASN A 27 0.28 15.19 -6.14
CA ASN A 27 0.21 16.19 -5.09
C ASN A 27 0.00 15.52 -3.72
N TYR A 28 1.06 14.89 -3.22
CA TYR A 28 1.01 14.12 -1.97
C TYR A 28 0.71 14.97 -0.73
N ILE A 29 1.13 16.24 -0.71
CA ILE A 29 0.82 17.17 0.40
C ILE A 29 -0.70 17.36 0.53
N LYS A 30 -1.38 17.69 -0.56
CA LYS A 30 -2.84 17.83 -0.54
C LYS A 30 -3.55 16.51 -0.25
N ALA A 31 -3.04 15.39 -0.77
CA ALA A 31 -3.59 14.08 -0.47
C ALA A 31 -3.54 13.76 1.04
N ILE A 32 -2.41 14.05 1.69
CA ILE A 32 -2.25 13.93 3.14
C ILE A 32 -3.22 14.85 3.89
N ASP A 33 -3.42 16.10 3.44
CA ASP A 33 -4.33 17.02 4.10
C ASP A 33 -5.79 16.56 4.06
N GLU A 34 -6.24 15.95 2.96
CA GLU A 34 -7.57 15.34 2.89
C GLU A 34 -7.68 14.11 3.81
N MET A 35 -6.65 13.27 3.88
CA MET A 35 -6.61 12.15 4.84
C MET A 35 -6.66 12.64 6.30
N LYS A 36 -6.04 13.80 6.63
CA LYS A 36 -6.10 14.37 8.00
C LYS A 36 -7.52 14.79 8.38
N LYS A 37 -8.31 15.27 7.41
CA LYS A 37 -9.73 15.58 7.61
C LYS A 37 -10.53 14.31 7.89
N GLN A 38 -10.27 13.20 7.18
CA GLN A 38 -10.85 11.89 7.52
C GLN A 38 -10.51 11.49 8.95
N TYR A 39 -9.21 11.48 9.29
CA TYR A 39 -8.75 11.09 10.62
C TYR A 39 -9.44 11.90 11.74
N THR A 40 -9.60 13.20 11.53
CA THR A 40 -10.31 14.09 12.47
C THR A 40 -11.75 13.65 12.71
N LEU A 41 -12.46 13.21 11.67
CA LEU A 41 -13.82 12.67 11.80
C LEU A 41 -13.85 11.34 12.57
N ALA A 42 -12.95 10.40 12.27
CA ALA A 42 -12.89 9.14 13.02
C ALA A 42 -12.54 9.37 14.50
N LYS A 43 -11.60 10.29 14.77
CA LYS A 43 -11.22 10.67 16.13
C LYS A 43 -12.38 11.28 16.91
N LYS A 44 -13.21 12.12 16.29
CA LYS A 44 -14.37 12.75 16.94
C LYS A 44 -15.37 11.73 17.52
N ILE A 45 -15.49 10.57 16.88
CA ILE A 45 -16.42 9.51 17.28
C ILE A 45 -15.73 8.31 17.95
N ASN A 46 -14.43 8.43 18.27
CA ASN A 46 -13.60 7.35 18.82
C ASN A 46 -13.58 6.08 17.96
N ASP A 47 -13.65 6.21 16.64
CA ASP A 47 -13.48 5.10 15.70
C ASP A 47 -11.99 4.77 15.56
N TYR A 48 -11.47 3.97 16.49
CA TYR A 48 -10.06 3.58 16.53
C TYR A 48 -9.62 2.82 15.26
N ALA A 49 -10.51 2.02 14.67
CA ALA A 49 -10.21 1.28 13.45
C ALA A 49 -10.12 2.23 12.25
N GLY A 50 -11.06 3.18 12.13
CA GLY A 50 -11.04 4.24 11.13
C GLY A 50 -9.81 5.13 11.26
N MET A 51 -9.45 5.54 12.48
CA MET A 51 -8.23 6.30 12.76
C MET A 51 -6.96 5.57 12.30
N ALA A 52 -6.84 4.28 12.64
CA ALA A 52 -5.69 3.47 12.25
C ALA A 52 -5.63 3.27 10.72
N GLY A 53 -6.77 3.03 10.08
CA GLY A 53 -6.88 2.95 8.62
C GLY A 53 -6.42 4.24 7.94
N ASP A 54 -6.88 5.40 8.41
CA ASP A 54 -6.51 6.71 7.85
C ASP A 54 -5.00 6.96 8.00
N LEU A 55 -4.41 6.59 9.14
CA LEU A 55 -2.97 6.70 9.38
C LEU A 55 -2.16 5.76 8.47
N ILE A 56 -2.64 4.53 8.23
CA ILE A 56 -2.00 3.60 7.28
C ILE A 56 -2.04 4.19 5.86
N GLN A 57 -3.15 4.78 5.45
CA GLN A 57 -3.26 5.43 4.15
C GLN A 57 -2.30 6.62 4.02
N MET A 58 -2.15 7.44 5.06
CA MET A 58 -1.12 8.48 5.08
C MET A 58 0.29 7.89 4.95
N GLY A 59 0.58 6.81 5.66
CA GLY A 59 1.87 6.12 5.56
C GLY A 59 2.17 5.64 4.14
N ASN A 60 1.17 5.08 3.45
CA ASN A 60 1.30 4.69 2.05
C ASN A 60 1.55 5.88 1.12
N ILE A 61 0.88 7.02 1.34
CA ILE A 61 1.12 8.25 0.57
C ILE A 61 2.56 8.76 0.80
N TYR A 62 3.07 8.72 2.03
CA TYR A 62 4.46 9.11 2.31
C TYR A 62 5.49 8.18 1.67
N ILE A 63 5.22 6.87 1.60
CA ILE A 63 6.05 5.94 0.82
C ILE A 63 6.13 6.38 -0.65
N GLU A 64 5.00 6.71 -1.26
CA GLU A 64 4.97 7.18 -2.65
C GLU A 64 5.63 8.53 -2.87
N ALA A 65 5.60 9.40 -1.85
CA ALA A 65 6.32 10.67 -1.84
C ALA A 65 7.84 10.51 -1.66
N GLY A 66 8.33 9.29 -1.37
CA GLY A 66 9.75 9.06 -1.08
C GLY A 66 10.16 9.50 0.33
N GLU A 67 9.21 9.53 1.27
CA GLU A 67 9.40 9.97 2.66
C GLU A 67 9.21 8.79 3.65
N PRO A 68 10.11 7.79 3.65
CA PRO A 68 9.93 6.57 4.43
C PRO A 68 9.95 6.79 5.96
N ASP A 69 10.60 7.86 6.44
CA ASP A 69 10.59 8.22 7.86
C ASP A 69 9.22 8.72 8.34
N GLU A 70 8.58 9.58 7.56
CA GLU A 70 7.22 10.04 7.86
C GLU A 70 6.21 8.90 7.74
N ALA A 71 6.39 8.01 6.75
CA ALA A 71 5.60 6.80 6.64
C ALA A 71 5.67 5.93 7.90
N MET A 72 6.89 5.67 8.41
CA MET A 72 7.09 4.90 9.64
C MET A 72 6.40 5.53 10.85
N LYS A 73 6.48 6.85 11.00
CA LYS A 73 5.77 7.57 12.08
C LYS A 73 4.28 7.30 12.02
N LYS A 74 3.67 7.36 10.83
CA LYS A 74 2.23 7.12 10.66
C LYS A 74 1.83 5.67 10.90
N PHE A 75 2.63 4.71 10.45
CA PHE A 75 2.38 3.30 10.76
C PHE A 75 2.51 2.98 12.26
N ALA A 76 3.49 3.56 12.95
CA ALA A 76 3.65 3.41 14.39
C ALA A 76 2.49 4.07 15.17
N GLU A 77 2.04 5.25 14.71
CA GLU A 77 0.87 5.93 15.26
C GLU A 77 -0.39 5.06 15.12
N ALA A 78 -0.61 4.44 13.95
CA ALA A 78 -1.73 3.54 13.69
C ALA A 78 -1.72 2.34 14.64
N GLN A 79 -0.56 1.70 14.81
CA GLN A 79 -0.39 0.59 15.74
C GLN A 79 -0.70 1.04 17.18
N LYS A 80 -0.19 2.19 17.61
CA LYS A 80 -0.41 2.73 18.95
C LYS A 80 -1.89 3.02 19.23
N VAL A 81 -2.61 3.59 18.27
CA VAL A 81 -4.06 3.82 18.35
C VAL A 81 -4.80 2.50 18.57
N MET A 82 -4.48 1.46 17.79
CA MET A 82 -5.09 0.15 17.94
C MET A 82 -4.80 -0.48 19.31
N GLN A 83 -3.55 -0.41 19.78
CA GLN A 83 -3.16 -0.98 21.07
C GLN A 83 -3.82 -0.28 22.26
N GLY A 84 -3.95 1.05 22.20
CA GLY A 84 -4.60 1.87 23.23
C GLY A 84 -6.14 1.80 23.22
N SER A 85 -6.75 1.14 22.24
CA SER A 85 -8.21 1.04 22.12
C SER A 85 -8.83 -0.04 23.02
N ASN A 86 -10.16 -0.09 23.04
CA ASN A 86 -10.96 -1.17 23.65
C ASN A 86 -11.23 -2.34 22.68
N LEU A 87 -10.58 -2.39 21.51
CA LEU A 87 -10.76 -3.46 20.53
C LEU A 87 -10.26 -4.82 21.06
N SER A 88 -10.76 -5.90 20.47
CA SER A 88 -10.39 -7.26 20.88
C SER A 88 -8.90 -7.54 20.69
N LYS A 89 -8.38 -8.53 21.43
CA LYS A 89 -6.98 -8.95 21.32
C LYS A 89 -6.64 -9.37 19.89
N GLU A 90 -7.54 -10.08 19.22
CA GLU A 90 -7.35 -10.56 17.85
C GLU A 90 -7.17 -9.39 16.86
N ILE A 91 -7.93 -8.32 17.04
CA ILE A 91 -7.82 -7.10 16.23
C ILE A 91 -6.49 -6.39 16.49
N LYS A 92 -6.06 -6.32 17.75
CA LYS A 92 -4.76 -5.74 18.15
C LYS A 92 -3.59 -6.57 17.63
N ASP A 93 -3.68 -7.89 17.69
CA ASP A 93 -2.68 -8.81 17.15
C ASP A 93 -2.60 -8.69 15.62
N ASN A 94 -3.73 -8.50 14.95
CA ASN A 94 -3.75 -8.19 13.53
C ASN A 94 -3.05 -6.86 13.20
N ALA A 95 -3.28 -5.82 13.99
CA ALA A 95 -2.58 -4.53 13.83
C ALA A 95 -1.06 -4.69 14.01
N ASN A 96 -0.61 -5.53 14.96
CA ASN A 96 0.80 -5.84 15.14
C ASN A 96 1.41 -6.55 13.92
N ARG A 97 0.68 -7.50 13.32
CA ARG A 97 1.12 -8.15 12.07
C ARG A 97 1.21 -7.15 10.92
N MET A 98 0.20 -6.30 10.75
CA MET A 98 0.22 -5.27 9.70
C MET A 98 1.36 -4.26 9.92
N PHE A 99 1.72 -3.96 11.16
CA PHE A 99 2.89 -3.13 11.45
C PHE A 99 4.20 -3.79 11.02
N LEU A 100 4.35 -5.12 11.12
CA LEU A 100 5.51 -5.84 10.58
C LEU A 100 5.59 -5.70 9.05
N TYR A 101 4.46 -5.88 8.35
CA TYR A 101 4.36 -5.68 6.90
C TYR A 101 4.75 -4.24 6.49
N ASN A 102 4.20 -3.24 7.18
CA ASN A 102 4.49 -1.83 6.93
C ASN A 102 5.96 -1.49 7.24
N SER A 103 6.53 -2.04 8.31
CA SER A 103 7.95 -1.86 8.66
C SER A 103 8.87 -2.48 7.63
N ALA A 104 8.53 -3.65 7.08
CA ALA A 104 9.26 -4.27 5.98
C ALA A 104 9.23 -3.40 4.71
N THR A 105 8.06 -2.83 4.40
CA THR A 105 7.88 -1.88 3.29
C THR A 105 8.79 -0.66 3.46
N VAL A 106 8.80 -0.02 4.63
CA VAL A 106 9.66 1.13 4.91
C VAL A 106 11.14 0.77 4.80
N ALA A 107 11.55 -0.37 5.36
CA ALA A 107 12.94 -0.81 5.31
C ALA A 107 13.40 -1.05 3.86
N LEU A 108 12.53 -1.63 3.03
CA LEU A 108 12.81 -1.83 1.61
C LEU A 108 12.98 -0.50 0.87
N ASP A 109 12.12 0.48 1.12
CA ASP A 109 12.23 1.82 0.53
C ASP A 109 13.54 2.52 0.91
N LYS A 110 14.02 2.28 2.14
CA LYS A 110 15.34 2.72 2.62
C LYS A 110 16.51 1.87 2.11
N LYS A 111 16.26 0.84 1.30
CA LYS A 111 17.24 -0.15 0.83
C LYS A 111 17.93 -0.93 1.97
N ASP A 112 17.30 -1.00 3.15
CA ASP A 112 17.69 -1.89 4.24
C ASP A 112 17.06 -3.27 4.03
N PHE A 113 17.69 -4.05 3.14
CA PHE A 113 17.23 -5.39 2.79
C PHE A 113 17.27 -6.37 3.95
N ALA A 114 18.22 -6.22 4.88
CA ALA A 114 18.36 -7.10 6.04
C ALA A 114 17.14 -6.96 6.94
N THR A 115 16.77 -5.73 7.30
CA THR A 115 15.57 -5.46 8.11
C THR A 115 14.30 -5.84 7.34
N ALA A 116 14.21 -5.53 6.05
CA ALA A 116 13.05 -5.88 5.23
C ALA A 116 12.79 -7.39 5.21
N LYS A 117 13.83 -8.20 4.97
CA LYS A 117 13.75 -9.68 4.96
C LYS A 117 13.41 -10.23 6.35
N ALA A 118 14.00 -9.71 7.42
CA ALA A 118 13.70 -10.13 8.78
C ALA A 118 12.23 -9.87 9.16
N LYS A 119 11.71 -8.68 8.85
CA LYS A 119 10.31 -8.31 9.12
C LYS A 119 9.32 -9.09 8.25
N LEU A 120 9.64 -9.29 6.97
CA LEU A 120 8.87 -10.15 6.07
C LEU A 120 8.76 -11.56 6.64
N LYS A 121 9.88 -12.17 7.08
CA LYS A 121 9.86 -13.52 7.67
C LYS A 121 8.91 -13.60 8.87
N GLN A 122 9.02 -12.64 9.80
CA GLN A 122 8.14 -12.59 10.97
C GLN A 122 6.66 -12.48 10.58
N PHE A 123 6.34 -11.60 9.62
CA PHE A 123 4.97 -11.43 9.12
C PHE A 123 4.43 -12.69 8.44
N HIS A 124 5.24 -13.31 7.58
CA HIS A 124 4.89 -14.53 6.86
C HIS A 124 4.64 -15.71 7.80
N ASP A 125 5.54 -15.97 8.74
CA ASP A 125 5.43 -17.09 9.68
C ASP A 125 4.14 -16.96 10.52
N GLN A 126 3.82 -15.73 10.96
CA GLN A 126 2.57 -15.46 11.67
C GLN A 126 1.34 -15.65 10.78
N ALA A 127 1.38 -15.18 9.53
CA ALA A 127 0.29 -15.37 8.58
C ALA A 127 -0.01 -16.85 8.28
N VAL A 128 1.04 -17.65 8.09
CA VAL A 128 0.94 -19.11 7.87
C VAL A 128 0.37 -19.81 9.10
N SER A 129 0.85 -19.49 10.31
CA SER A 129 0.36 -20.10 11.55
C SER A 129 -1.15 -19.89 11.78
N LEU A 130 -1.69 -18.81 11.22
CA LEU A 130 -3.11 -18.44 11.31
C LEU A 130 -3.92 -18.88 10.09
N ASN A 131 -3.30 -19.55 9.11
CA ASN A 131 -3.90 -19.88 7.83
C ASN A 131 -4.54 -18.65 7.14
N ASN A 132 -3.93 -17.47 7.30
CA ASN A 132 -4.46 -16.24 6.75
C ASN A 132 -4.00 -16.05 5.29
N THR A 133 -4.76 -16.62 4.36
CA THR A 133 -4.45 -16.58 2.92
C THR A 133 -4.26 -15.17 2.38
N PHE A 134 -4.97 -14.17 2.92
CA PHE A 134 -4.78 -12.78 2.50
C PHE A 134 -3.40 -12.24 2.90
N GLN A 135 -2.97 -12.48 4.14
CA GLN A 135 -1.65 -12.06 4.61
C GLN A 135 -0.51 -12.85 3.98
N ILE A 136 -0.72 -14.13 3.68
CA ILE A 136 0.26 -14.93 2.91
C ILE A 136 0.47 -14.31 1.51
N ARG A 137 -0.60 -13.90 0.82
CA ARG A 137 -0.47 -13.17 -0.47
C ARG A 137 0.24 -11.83 -0.34
N GLN A 138 0.08 -11.12 0.78
CA GLN A 138 0.84 -9.89 1.06
C GLN A 138 2.33 -10.19 1.32
N ALA A 139 2.65 -11.31 1.96
CA ALA A 139 4.04 -11.73 2.15
C ALA A 139 4.72 -12.03 0.81
N HIS A 140 4.03 -12.72 -0.10
CA HIS A 140 4.51 -12.91 -1.48
C HIS A 140 4.71 -11.59 -2.22
N GLU A 141 3.82 -10.61 -2.04
CA GLU A 141 4.01 -9.27 -2.62
C GLU A 141 5.29 -8.59 -2.11
N LEU A 142 5.57 -8.62 -0.81
CA LEU A 142 6.82 -8.09 -0.24
C LEU A 142 8.06 -8.86 -0.73
N ALA A 143 7.98 -10.20 -0.78
CA ALA A 143 9.07 -11.03 -1.30
C ALA A 143 9.40 -10.67 -2.75
N GLY A 144 8.38 -10.49 -3.59
CA GLY A 144 8.52 -10.06 -4.97
C GLY A 144 9.15 -8.67 -5.10
N ARG A 145 8.78 -7.72 -4.23
CA ARG A 145 9.41 -6.38 -4.21
C ARG A 145 10.88 -6.43 -3.84
N ILE A 146 11.24 -7.20 -2.81
CA ILE A 146 12.63 -7.38 -2.40
C ILE A 146 13.43 -7.98 -3.56
N ALA A 147 12.94 -9.06 -4.16
CA ALA A 147 13.60 -9.70 -5.31
C ALA A 147 13.73 -8.76 -6.51
N LEU A 148 12.72 -7.92 -6.78
CA LEU A 148 12.77 -6.93 -7.84
C LEU A 148 13.88 -5.89 -7.61
N ASP A 149 14.00 -5.37 -6.40
CA ASP A 149 15.05 -4.42 -6.02
C ASP A 149 16.46 -5.04 -6.06
N GLU A 150 16.56 -6.33 -5.69
CA GLU A 150 17.79 -7.13 -5.83
C GLU A 150 18.07 -7.55 -7.29
N LYS A 151 17.24 -7.11 -8.26
CA LYS A 151 17.31 -7.46 -9.68
C LYS A 151 17.19 -8.96 -9.97
N ASN A 152 16.66 -9.73 -9.04
CA ASN A 152 16.32 -11.13 -9.23
C ASN A 152 14.93 -11.23 -9.88
N TYR A 153 14.86 -10.90 -11.16
CA TYR A 153 13.60 -10.72 -11.89
C TYR A 153 12.77 -12.01 -11.98
N ALA A 154 13.42 -13.18 -12.11
CA ALA A 154 12.72 -14.46 -12.18
C ALA A 154 11.98 -14.76 -10.86
N VAL A 155 12.65 -14.57 -9.73
CA VAL A 155 12.03 -14.73 -8.40
C VAL A 155 10.94 -13.69 -8.20
N ALA A 156 11.19 -12.43 -8.57
CA ALA A 156 10.19 -11.36 -8.46
C ALA A 156 8.89 -11.71 -9.19
N ILE A 157 8.97 -12.18 -10.44
CA ILE A 157 7.80 -12.59 -11.24
C ILE A 157 7.04 -13.73 -10.54
N ASN A 158 7.74 -14.75 -10.05
CA ASN A 158 7.11 -15.88 -9.37
C ASN A 158 6.38 -15.44 -8.10
N GLU A 159 7.05 -14.69 -7.23
CA GLU A 159 6.48 -14.17 -5.99
C GLU A 159 5.28 -13.26 -6.26
N PHE A 160 5.37 -12.35 -7.23
CA PHE A 160 4.22 -11.54 -7.61
C PHE A 160 3.07 -12.37 -8.17
N GLY A 161 3.34 -13.48 -8.88
CA GLY A 161 2.30 -14.41 -9.35
C GLY A 161 1.51 -15.06 -8.21
N LEU A 162 2.16 -15.33 -7.08
CA LEU A 162 1.53 -15.86 -5.85
C LEU A 162 0.81 -14.78 -5.03
N SER A 163 1.05 -13.50 -5.33
CA SER A 163 0.41 -12.36 -4.66
C SER A 163 -0.98 -12.02 -5.21
N ASN A 164 -1.63 -10.99 -4.65
CA ASN A 164 -2.92 -10.51 -5.14
C ASN A 164 -2.82 -9.92 -6.56
N GLN A 165 -3.45 -10.59 -7.54
CA GLN A 165 -3.50 -10.16 -8.94
C GLN A 165 -4.51 -9.04 -9.23
N GLN A 166 -5.38 -8.69 -8.28
CA GLN A 166 -6.34 -7.59 -8.37
C GLN A 166 -5.77 -6.29 -7.79
N ASN A 167 -4.44 -6.14 -7.76
CA ASN A 167 -3.76 -4.93 -7.33
C ASN A 167 -2.97 -4.35 -8.53
N PRO A 168 -3.34 -3.15 -9.04
CA PRO A 168 -2.65 -2.54 -10.18
C PRO A 168 -1.17 -2.28 -9.90
N TYR A 169 -0.80 -2.10 -8.63
CA TYR A 169 0.59 -1.94 -8.21
C TYR A 169 1.41 -3.20 -8.48
N ASN A 170 0.86 -4.37 -8.17
CA ASN A 170 1.54 -5.64 -8.43
C ASN A 170 1.68 -5.91 -9.92
N LEU A 171 0.66 -5.58 -10.73
CA LEU A 171 0.74 -5.67 -12.19
C LEU A 171 1.87 -4.80 -12.74
N TYR A 172 1.99 -3.56 -12.25
CA TYR A 172 3.09 -2.67 -12.65
C TYR A 172 4.47 -3.22 -12.23
N ARG A 173 4.60 -3.79 -11.03
CA ARG A 173 5.86 -4.40 -10.57
C ARG A 173 6.25 -5.65 -11.36
N ILE A 174 5.28 -6.46 -11.78
CA ILE A 174 5.52 -7.56 -12.71
C ILE A 174 6.04 -7.02 -14.05
N ALA A 175 5.46 -5.93 -14.56
CA ALA A 175 5.96 -5.29 -15.77
C ALA A 175 7.42 -4.80 -15.62
N LEU A 176 7.77 -4.21 -14.48
CA LEU A 176 9.15 -3.82 -14.15
C LEU A 176 10.10 -5.02 -14.15
N ALA A 177 9.68 -6.14 -13.57
CA ALA A 177 10.48 -7.36 -13.54
C ALA A 177 10.73 -7.92 -14.96
N TYR A 178 9.69 -7.99 -15.80
CA TYR A 178 9.84 -8.41 -17.19
C TYR A 178 10.73 -7.46 -18.01
N LYS A 179 10.58 -6.14 -17.83
CA LYS A 179 11.47 -5.15 -18.45
C LYS A 179 12.93 -5.37 -18.03
N GLY A 180 13.18 -5.58 -16.73
CA GLY A 180 14.52 -5.86 -16.21
C GLY A 180 15.13 -7.16 -16.76
N LYS A 181 14.30 -8.17 -17.02
CA LYS A 181 14.69 -9.42 -17.68
C LYS A 181 14.95 -9.26 -19.20
N GLY A 182 14.58 -8.13 -19.80
CA GLY A 182 14.66 -7.89 -21.24
C GLY A 182 13.46 -8.42 -22.04
N ASP A 183 12.40 -8.87 -21.38
CA ASP A 183 11.16 -9.33 -22.02
C ASP A 183 10.18 -8.16 -22.20
N THR A 184 10.42 -7.40 -23.27
CA THR A 184 9.63 -6.21 -23.62
C THR A 184 8.17 -6.54 -23.91
N ASN A 185 7.87 -7.72 -24.46
CA ASN A 185 6.50 -8.11 -24.81
C ASN A 185 5.66 -8.30 -23.56
N MET A 186 6.16 -9.07 -22.59
CA MET A 186 5.47 -9.28 -21.32
C MET A 186 5.43 -8.00 -20.48
N ALA A 187 6.47 -7.16 -20.52
CA ALA A 187 6.45 -5.85 -19.88
C ALA A 187 5.31 -4.97 -20.42
N LYS A 188 5.13 -4.90 -21.74
CA LYS A 188 4.04 -4.14 -22.38
C LYS A 188 2.67 -4.66 -21.95
N GLU A 189 2.50 -5.98 -21.95
CA GLU A 189 1.23 -6.61 -21.56
C GLU A 189 0.82 -6.25 -20.13
N PHE A 190 1.73 -6.41 -19.17
CA PHE A 190 1.45 -6.09 -17.77
C PHE A 190 1.28 -4.57 -17.54
N CYS A 191 2.01 -3.71 -18.25
CA CYS A 191 1.76 -2.27 -18.23
C CYS A 191 0.34 -1.93 -18.71
N LYS A 192 -0.13 -2.51 -19.82
CA LYS A 192 -1.50 -2.30 -20.31
C LYS A 192 -2.53 -2.71 -19.28
N ARG A 193 -2.34 -3.87 -18.64
CA ARG A 193 -3.22 -4.35 -17.56
C ARG A 193 -3.26 -3.40 -16.36
N ALA A 194 -2.12 -2.84 -15.97
CA ALA A 194 -2.03 -1.87 -14.89
C ALA A 194 -2.70 -0.52 -15.25
N VAL A 195 -2.48 -0.01 -16.46
CA VAL A 195 -3.08 1.25 -16.95
C VAL A 195 -4.60 1.14 -17.10
N ASN A 196 -5.08 0.01 -17.63
CA ASN A 196 -6.50 -0.24 -17.88
C ASN A 196 -7.23 -0.81 -16.66
N PHE A 197 -6.56 -0.90 -15.49
CA PHE A 197 -7.24 -1.22 -14.25
C PHE A 197 -8.26 -0.12 -13.97
N ASN A 198 -9.53 -0.46 -13.81
CA ASN A 198 -10.61 0.52 -13.67
C ASN A 198 -11.34 0.30 -12.34
N ALA A 199 -10.70 0.69 -11.24
CA ALA A 199 -11.32 0.64 -9.92
C ALA A 199 -11.62 2.05 -9.41
N PHE A 200 -12.85 2.26 -8.98
CA PHE A 200 -13.30 3.52 -8.42
C PHE A 200 -12.58 3.83 -7.09
N ASN A 201 -12.11 5.06 -6.91
CA ASN A 201 -11.42 5.56 -5.71
C ASN A 201 -10.29 4.64 -5.20
N ASN A 202 -9.46 4.13 -6.12
CA ASN A 202 -8.37 3.22 -5.77
C ASN A 202 -7.03 3.96 -5.69
N ILE A 203 -6.49 4.13 -4.49
CA ILE A 203 -5.23 4.84 -4.28
C ILE A 203 -4.03 4.13 -4.94
N ASN A 204 -4.03 2.80 -4.96
CA ASN A 204 -2.94 2.03 -5.58
C ASN A 204 -2.91 2.28 -7.09
N GLN A 205 -4.08 2.38 -7.72
CA GLN A 205 -4.20 2.76 -9.12
C GLN A 205 -3.67 4.19 -9.34
N ALA A 206 -4.09 5.15 -8.52
CA ALA A 206 -3.62 6.54 -8.60
C ALA A 206 -2.08 6.63 -8.57
N PHE A 207 -1.43 5.87 -7.70
CA PHE A 207 0.03 5.85 -7.62
C PHE A 207 0.74 5.32 -8.86
N ILE A 208 0.14 4.33 -9.55
CA ILE A 208 0.83 3.63 -10.64
C ILE A 208 0.38 4.05 -12.04
N ARG A 209 -0.80 4.64 -12.21
CA ARG A 209 -1.41 4.84 -13.54
C ARG A 209 -0.48 5.60 -14.48
N LEU A 210 0.03 6.74 -14.01
CA LEU A 210 0.98 7.56 -14.77
C LEU A 210 2.36 6.89 -14.92
N LYS A 211 2.83 6.18 -13.89
CA LYS A 211 4.11 5.42 -13.92
C LYS A 211 4.07 4.32 -14.99
N ALA A 212 2.99 3.53 -15.00
CA ALA A 212 2.74 2.46 -15.95
C ALA A 212 2.53 2.99 -17.37
N ALA A 213 1.78 4.09 -17.54
CA ALA A 213 1.59 4.71 -18.85
C ALA A 213 2.93 5.22 -19.42
N LYS A 214 3.71 5.97 -18.64
CA LYS A 214 5.04 6.44 -19.04
C LYS A 214 5.97 5.29 -19.42
N MET A 215 5.96 4.21 -18.64
CA MET A 215 6.73 3.01 -18.97
C MET A 215 6.27 2.38 -20.28
N LEU A 216 4.96 2.24 -20.49
CA LEU A 216 4.39 1.68 -21.72
C LEU A 216 4.81 2.46 -22.97
N PHE A 217 4.84 3.79 -22.90
CA PHE A 217 5.32 4.64 -24.00
C PHE A 217 6.82 4.49 -24.27
N SER A 218 7.61 4.03 -23.28
CA SER A 218 9.07 3.87 -23.39
C SER A 218 9.53 2.47 -23.81
N LEU A 219 8.62 1.49 -23.85
CA LEU A 219 8.89 0.09 -24.22
C LEU A 219 8.67 -0.12 -25.72
#